data_AF-A0A0F8XVG7-F1
#
_entry.id   AF-A0A0F8XVG7-F1
#
_cell.length_a   1.000
_cell.length_b   1.000
_cell.length_c   1.000
_cell.angle_alpha   90.00
_cell.angle_beta   90.00
_cell.angle_gamma   90.00
#
_symmetry.space_group_name_H-M   'P 1'
#
loop_
_entity.id
_entity.type
_entity.pdbx_description
1 polymer ?
#
loop_
_entity_poly.entity_id
_entity_poly.type
_entity_poly.pdbx_seq_one_letter_code
_entity_poly.pdbx_strand_id
1 'polypeptide(L)'
;SSKLLGWMISPYPKRPFFHYQIIPMDDSFYGKGIPEFLIGIRNLVDAVFNQMIDRGSITNNPVTVVPPGHDPDENPYGPGAQWVSDNPLAYRVIELPKSEQIEFKKMEFLLALVQKLFGTTDFTPPPQAAAQRTATGIMTIVGESNIKFDDMIRALQDINEDLYDFIVQLNGDLIEDEFVFSVTDSPDNPFRKINKKTWVGNFDFESVGNSININREIEQNRATVAYRTAIDSFGKNPAITPAVMLTVTENFYNSIDMRNVKLPTLQEIQQQRVQEMAAAIREAERQNLERSQGGKAQQGQPQR
;
A
#
# COMPACT_ATOMS: atom_id res chain seq x y z
N SER A 1 21.00 0.44 47.71
CA SER A 1 21.18 -0.86 47.02
C SER A 1 19.94 -1.71 47.27
N SER A 2 18.88 -1.46 46.52
CA SER A 2 17.58 -2.11 46.68
C SER A 2 17.34 -3.04 45.49
N LYS A 3 17.98 -4.21 45.53
CA LYS A 3 17.71 -5.32 44.60
C LYS A 3 16.62 -6.19 45.21
N LEU A 4 15.36 -5.81 45.01
CA LEU A 4 14.23 -6.70 45.21
C LEU A 4 14.08 -7.54 43.93
N LEU A 5 14.51 -8.81 44.01
CA LEU A 5 14.13 -9.91 43.13
C LEU A 5 14.17 -9.63 41.62
N GLY A 6 15.36 -9.43 41.03
CA GLY A 6 15.53 -9.51 39.57
C GLY A 6 14.93 -8.36 38.74
N TRP A 7 14.17 -7.45 39.34
CA TRP A 7 13.72 -6.22 38.69
C TRP A 7 14.73 -5.12 38.94
N MET A 8 15.51 -4.74 37.93
CA MET A 8 16.22 -3.47 37.96
C MET A 8 15.18 -2.36 37.88
N ILE A 9 15.20 -1.45 38.87
CA ILE A 9 14.48 -0.19 38.78
C ILE A 9 15.13 0.57 37.61
N SER A 10 14.40 0.65 36.50
CA SER A 10 14.83 1.46 35.36
C SER A 10 14.96 2.92 35.85
N PRO A 11 16.08 3.61 35.59
CA PRO A 11 16.19 5.04 35.86
C PRO A 11 15.30 5.86 34.92
N TYR A 12 14.74 5.23 33.87
CA TYR A 12 13.86 5.86 32.89
C TYR A 12 12.38 5.71 33.27
N PRO A 13 11.56 6.75 33.02
CA PRO A 13 10.12 6.74 33.32
C PRO A 13 9.34 5.71 32.48
N LYS A 14 9.77 5.45 31.24
CA LYS A 14 9.25 4.38 30.37
C LYS A 14 10.26 3.21 30.30
N ARG A 15 9.75 1.98 30.10
CA ARG A 15 10.60 0.79 29.96
C ARG A 15 11.27 0.79 28.58
N PRO A 16 12.59 0.51 28.47
CA PRO A 16 13.32 0.53 27.19
C PRO A 16 13.11 -0.75 26.36
N PHE A 17 11.91 -1.34 26.41
CA PHE A 17 11.58 -2.56 25.72
C PHE A 17 10.24 -2.37 25.01
N PHE A 18 10.29 -2.42 23.67
CA PHE A 18 9.12 -2.33 22.81
C PHE A 18 8.85 -3.71 22.24
N HIS A 19 7.64 -4.21 22.46
CA HIS A 19 7.26 -5.52 21.97
C HIS A 19 6.50 -5.38 20.66
N TYR A 20 7.12 -5.82 19.56
CA TYR A 20 6.45 -5.88 18.27
C TYR A 20 5.58 -7.12 18.13
N GLN A 21 4.28 -6.90 17.96
CA GLN A 21 3.31 -7.93 17.65
C GLN A 21 2.57 -7.56 16.36
N ILE A 22 2.88 -8.26 15.26
CA ILE A 22 2.23 -8.03 13.97
C ILE A 22 0.77 -8.51 14.00
N ILE A 23 0.53 -9.65 14.65
CA ILE A 23 -0.80 -10.22 14.87
C ILE A 23 -0.93 -10.52 16.37
N PRO A 24 -1.59 -9.65 17.15
CA PRO A 24 -1.81 -9.90 18.57
C PRO A 24 -2.75 -11.09 18.75
N MET A 25 -2.54 -11.86 19.82
CA MET A 25 -3.46 -12.92 20.26
C MET A 25 -4.02 -12.56 21.62
N ASP A 26 -5.32 -12.75 21.79
CA ASP A 26 -6.00 -12.54 23.07
C ASP A 26 -5.34 -13.40 24.15
N ASP A 27 -5.11 -12.80 25.33
CA ASP A 27 -4.53 -13.43 26.51
C ASP A 27 -3.12 -14.03 26.34
N SER A 28 -2.40 -13.68 25.27
CA SER A 28 -1.03 -14.14 25.03
C SER A 28 -0.03 -13.01 25.03
N PHE A 29 1.11 -13.22 25.68
CA PHE A 29 2.26 -12.32 25.53
C PHE A 29 2.84 -12.42 24.12
N TYR A 30 2.71 -13.54 23.41
CA TYR A 30 3.29 -13.73 22.07
C TYR A 30 2.24 -13.48 20.98
N GLY A 31 2.66 -12.74 19.95
CA GLY A 31 1.91 -12.64 18.69
C GLY A 31 2.16 -13.84 17.78
N LYS A 32 1.30 -14.01 16.77
CA LYS A 32 1.43 -15.10 15.79
C LYS A 32 2.22 -14.63 14.56
N GLY A 33 3.14 -15.46 14.09
CA GLY A 33 3.89 -15.17 12.87
C GLY A 33 3.06 -15.41 11.60
N ILE A 34 3.38 -14.68 10.52
CA ILE A 34 2.82 -14.95 9.17
C ILE A 34 3.01 -16.42 8.75
N PRO A 35 4.21 -17.04 8.91
CA PRO A 35 4.40 -18.45 8.56
C PRO A 35 3.52 -19.39 9.39
N GLU A 36 3.29 -19.08 10.67
CA GLU A 36 2.45 -19.88 11.56
C GLU A 36 0.98 -19.85 11.17
N PHE A 37 0.54 -18.72 10.61
CA PHE A 37 -0.79 -18.60 10.04
C PHE A 37 -0.95 -19.45 8.76
N LEU A 38 0.15 -19.62 8.01
CA LEU A 38 0.19 -20.37 6.76
C LEU A 38 0.46 -21.87 6.93
N ILE A 39 0.72 -22.39 8.13
CA ILE A 39 1.06 -23.81 8.33
C ILE A 39 0.04 -24.75 7.68
N GLY A 40 -1.26 -24.46 7.84
CA GLY A 40 -2.31 -25.30 7.27
C GLY A 40 -2.25 -25.35 5.74
N ILE A 41 -2.10 -24.19 5.08
CA ILE A 41 -2.02 -24.11 3.62
C ILE A 41 -0.70 -24.68 3.13
N ARG A 42 0.42 -24.40 3.81
CA ARG A 42 1.73 -24.97 3.50
C ARG A 42 1.68 -26.50 3.52
N ASN A 43 1.14 -27.10 4.57
CA ASN A 43 1.04 -28.56 4.69
C ASN A 43 0.19 -29.15 3.56
N LEU A 44 -0.89 -28.46 3.16
CA LEU A 44 -1.70 -28.86 2.00
C LEU A 44 -0.93 -28.74 0.68
N VAL A 45 -0.19 -27.65 0.49
CA VAL A 45 0.67 -27.45 -0.68
C VAL A 45 1.72 -28.55 -0.76
N ASP A 46 2.43 -28.82 0.34
CA ASP A 46 3.44 -29.87 0.42
C ASP A 46 2.82 -31.24 0.12
N ALA A 47 1.65 -31.55 0.67
CA ALA A 47 0.95 -32.82 0.41
C ALA A 47 0.51 -32.96 -1.05
N VAL A 48 -0.07 -31.92 -1.65
CA VAL A 48 -0.51 -31.93 -3.05
C VAL A 48 0.70 -32.03 -3.98
N PHE A 49 1.76 -31.28 -3.70
CA PHE A 49 2.97 -31.27 -4.51
C PHE A 49 3.69 -32.63 -4.48
N ASN A 50 3.79 -33.27 -3.31
CA ASN A 50 4.32 -34.62 -3.20
C ASN A 50 3.49 -35.62 -3.99
N GLN A 51 2.15 -35.55 -3.90
CA GLN A 51 1.27 -36.41 -4.70
C GLN A 51 1.43 -36.18 -6.21
N MET A 52 1.65 -34.94 -6.65
CA MET A 52 1.93 -34.62 -8.05
C MET A 52 3.26 -35.24 -8.51
N ILE A 53 4.30 -35.17 -7.69
CA ILE A 53 5.60 -35.79 -7.99
C ILE A 53 5.48 -37.31 -8.04
N ASP A 54 4.80 -37.92 -7.06
CA ASP A 54 4.57 -39.37 -7.00
C ASP A 54 3.81 -39.84 -8.25
N ARG A 55 2.76 -39.10 -8.60
CA ARG A 55 2.01 -39.34 -9.83
C ARG A 55 2.89 -39.20 -11.08
N GLY A 56 3.67 -38.13 -11.18
CA GLY A 56 4.61 -37.94 -12.29
C GLY A 56 5.62 -39.08 -12.40
N SER A 57 6.06 -39.62 -11.26
CA SER A 57 6.93 -40.79 -11.19
C SER A 57 6.24 -42.04 -11.75
N ILE A 58 4.96 -42.27 -11.42
CA ILE A 58 4.17 -43.40 -11.96
C ILE A 58 3.84 -43.18 -13.45
N THR A 59 3.55 -41.95 -13.88
CA THR A 59 3.30 -41.65 -15.30
C THR A 59 4.54 -41.87 -16.15
N ASN A 60 5.71 -41.44 -15.67
CA ASN A 60 6.98 -41.64 -16.36
C ASN A 60 7.39 -43.12 -16.39
N ASN A 61 6.79 -43.94 -15.53
CA ASN A 61 7.23 -45.29 -15.28
C ASN A 61 6.04 -46.17 -14.87
N PRO A 62 5.13 -46.43 -15.83
CA PRO A 62 3.82 -47.00 -15.53
C PRO A 62 3.90 -48.51 -15.28
N VAL A 63 2.99 -48.99 -14.45
CA VAL A 63 2.80 -50.42 -14.20
C VAL A 63 2.36 -51.08 -15.50
N THR A 64 3.05 -52.16 -15.88
CA THR A 64 2.72 -52.91 -17.09
C THR A 64 2.13 -54.26 -16.69
N VAL A 65 1.03 -54.63 -17.32
CA VAL A 65 0.45 -55.97 -17.16
C VAL A 65 1.10 -56.88 -18.20
N VAL A 66 1.63 -58.02 -17.75
CA VAL A 66 2.34 -59.00 -18.58
C VAL A 66 1.63 -60.36 -18.53
N PRO A 67 1.65 -61.15 -19.61
CA PRO A 67 1.06 -62.48 -19.65
C PRO A 67 1.85 -63.50 -18.79
N PRO A 68 1.28 -64.68 -18.51
CA PRO A 68 1.98 -65.69 -17.73
C PRO A 68 3.13 -66.27 -18.55
N GLY A 69 4.32 -66.35 -17.95
CA GLY A 69 5.55 -66.80 -18.61
C GLY A 69 6.40 -65.71 -19.23
N HIS A 70 6.14 -64.43 -18.93
CA HIS A 70 7.04 -63.32 -19.28
C HIS A 70 8.36 -63.44 -18.50
N ASP A 71 9.49 -63.45 -19.20
CA ASP A 71 10.84 -63.45 -18.60
C ASP A 71 11.30 -62.01 -18.32
N PRO A 72 11.50 -61.61 -17.04
CA PRO A 72 11.96 -60.27 -16.68
C PRO A 72 13.37 -59.94 -17.21
N ASP A 73 14.21 -60.97 -17.42
CA ASP A 73 15.62 -60.78 -17.77
C ASP A 73 15.83 -60.51 -19.28
N GLU A 74 14.89 -60.90 -20.14
CA GLU A 74 14.94 -60.61 -21.58
C GLU A 74 14.50 -59.17 -21.94
N ASN A 75 13.78 -58.48 -21.05
CA ASN A 75 13.30 -57.10 -21.24
C ASN A 75 13.50 -56.26 -19.96
N PRO A 76 14.74 -55.79 -19.69
CA PRO A 76 15.00 -55.01 -18.48
C PRO A 76 14.30 -53.66 -18.56
N TYR A 77 13.31 -53.43 -17.69
CA TYR A 77 12.67 -52.13 -17.51
C TYR A 77 12.82 -51.64 -16.06
N GLY A 78 13.14 -50.36 -15.92
CA GLY A 78 13.27 -49.63 -14.66
C GLY A 78 11.91 -49.40 -13.96
N PRO A 79 11.85 -48.55 -12.92
CA PRO A 79 10.74 -48.49 -11.95
C PRO A 79 9.35 -48.62 -12.57
N GLY A 80 8.74 -49.79 -12.52
CA GLY A 80 7.66 -50.13 -13.45
C GLY A 80 7.23 -51.54 -13.11
N ALA A 81 6.46 -51.65 -12.04
CA ALA A 81 6.05 -52.95 -11.54
C ALA A 81 5.33 -53.71 -12.67
N GLN A 82 5.65 -54.99 -12.81
CA GLN A 82 4.97 -55.86 -13.74
C GLN A 82 3.92 -56.66 -12.99
N TRP A 83 2.68 -56.61 -13.44
CA TRP A 83 1.60 -57.42 -12.89
C TRP A 83 1.33 -58.58 -13.83
N VAL A 84 1.57 -59.79 -13.35
CA VAL A 84 1.28 -61.00 -14.11
C VAL A 84 -0.24 -61.19 -14.14
N SER A 85 -0.78 -61.37 -15.33
CA SER A 85 -2.18 -61.67 -15.57
C SER A 85 -2.31 -63.07 -16.16
N ASP A 86 -3.38 -63.79 -15.82
CA ASP A 86 -3.66 -65.13 -16.34
C ASP A 86 -4.04 -65.13 -17.84
N ASN A 87 -4.36 -63.95 -18.38
CA ASN A 87 -4.72 -63.79 -19.80
C ASN A 87 -3.45 -63.69 -20.69
N PRO A 88 -3.27 -64.56 -21.69
CA PRO A 88 -2.12 -64.55 -22.61
C PRO A 88 -2.00 -63.29 -23.49
N LEU A 89 -3.08 -62.51 -23.66
CA LEU A 89 -3.10 -61.26 -24.43
C LEU A 89 -3.04 -60.01 -23.55
N ALA A 90 -2.63 -60.15 -22.28
CA ALA A 90 -2.75 -59.09 -21.28
C ALA A 90 -1.69 -57.98 -21.34
N TYR A 91 -0.87 -57.91 -22.40
CA TYR A 91 0.08 -56.81 -22.55
C TYR A 91 -0.66 -55.48 -22.63
N ARG A 92 -0.64 -54.74 -21.53
CA ARG A 92 -1.18 -53.38 -21.46
C ARG A 92 -0.45 -52.57 -20.41
N VAL A 93 -0.25 -51.31 -20.72
CA VAL A 93 0.18 -50.33 -19.73
C VAL A 93 -1.04 -49.89 -18.93
N ILE A 94 -0.92 -49.83 -17.61
CA ILE A 94 -1.99 -49.25 -16.78
C ILE A 94 -1.99 -47.75 -17.00
N GLU A 95 -3.02 -47.27 -17.69
CA GLU A 95 -3.22 -45.84 -17.88
C GLU A 95 -3.85 -45.23 -16.64
N LEU A 96 -3.15 -44.26 -16.03
CA LEU A 96 -3.74 -43.43 -14.99
C LEU A 96 -4.72 -42.42 -15.63
N PRO A 97 -5.88 -42.15 -15.01
CA PRO A 97 -6.82 -41.16 -15.53
C PRO A 97 -6.16 -39.79 -15.51
N LYS A 98 -6.09 -39.10 -16.66
CA LYS A 98 -5.41 -37.80 -16.82
C LYS A 98 -5.99 -36.74 -15.86
N SER A 99 -5.38 -36.52 -14.69
CA SER A 99 -5.79 -35.49 -13.71
C SER A 99 -4.74 -34.41 -13.47
N GLU A 100 -3.66 -34.37 -14.25
CA GLU A 100 -2.59 -33.37 -14.13
C GLU A 100 -3.15 -31.94 -14.14
N GLN A 101 -4.11 -31.66 -15.02
CA GLN A 101 -4.78 -30.34 -15.08
C GLN A 101 -5.56 -29.99 -13.82
N ILE A 102 -6.09 -30.98 -13.09
CA ILE A 102 -6.85 -30.77 -11.86
C ILE A 102 -5.89 -30.44 -10.71
N GLU A 103 -4.73 -31.10 -10.67
CA GLU A 103 -3.71 -30.88 -9.64
C GLU A 103 -3.06 -29.50 -9.75
N PHE A 104 -2.73 -29.05 -10.97
CA PHE A 104 -2.29 -27.66 -11.20
C PHE A 104 -3.34 -26.64 -10.77
N LYS A 105 -4.62 -26.85 -11.11
CA LYS A 105 -5.73 -25.97 -10.68
C LYS A 105 -5.89 -25.92 -9.16
N LYS A 106 -5.64 -27.02 -8.45
CA LYS A 106 -5.65 -27.05 -6.98
C LYS A 106 -4.52 -26.22 -6.39
N MET A 107 -3.32 -26.31 -6.96
CA MET A 107 -2.17 -25.50 -6.54
C MET A 107 -2.39 -24.01 -6.78
N GLU A 108 -2.90 -23.62 -7.96
CA GLU A 108 -3.29 -22.24 -8.25
C GLU A 108 -4.34 -21.73 -7.26
N PHE A 109 -5.32 -22.56 -6.91
CA PHE A 109 -6.34 -22.22 -5.92
C PHE A 109 -5.74 -22.00 -4.52
N LEU A 110 -4.84 -22.88 -4.06
CA LEU A 110 -4.18 -22.74 -2.76
C LEU A 110 -3.31 -21.47 -2.71
N LEU A 111 -2.57 -21.17 -3.79
CA LEU A 111 -1.81 -19.92 -3.90
C LEU A 111 -2.72 -18.70 -3.91
N ALA A 112 -3.84 -18.75 -4.64
CA ALA A 112 -4.83 -17.66 -4.64
C ALA A 112 -5.43 -17.42 -3.24
N LEU A 113 -5.60 -18.46 -2.42
CA LEU A 113 -6.02 -18.31 -1.03
C LEU A 113 -4.96 -17.58 -0.21
N VAL A 114 -3.67 -17.90 -0.36
CA VAL A 114 -2.57 -17.17 0.31
C VAL A 114 -2.55 -15.70 -0.10
N GLN A 115 -2.68 -15.42 -1.40
CA GLN A 115 -2.71 -14.05 -1.91
C GLN A 115 -3.91 -13.27 -1.37
N LYS A 116 -5.10 -13.89 -1.29
CA LYS A 116 -6.28 -13.27 -0.67
C LYS A 116 -6.10 -13.02 0.83
N LEU A 117 -5.30 -13.87 1.50
CA LEU A 117 -5.10 -13.80 2.94
C LEU A 117 -4.17 -12.65 3.35
N PHE A 118 -3.13 -12.40 2.56
CA PHE A 118 -2.08 -11.42 2.87
C PHE A 118 -2.02 -10.22 1.94
N GLY A 119 -2.91 -10.13 0.95
CA GLY A 119 -2.98 -8.98 0.05
C GLY A 119 -1.80 -8.85 -0.93
N THR A 120 -0.89 -9.83 -0.97
CA THR A 120 0.18 -9.92 -1.98
C THR A 120 -0.40 -10.46 -3.28
N THR A 121 -1.29 -9.70 -3.91
CA THR A 121 -1.82 -10.07 -5.22
C THR A 121 -0.78 -9.73 -6.28
N ASP A 122 -0.02 -10.72 -6.73
CA ASP A 122 0.55 -10.67 -8.09
C ASP A 122 -0.63 -10.76 -9.06
N PHE A 123 -1.12 -9.59 -9.50
CA PHE A 123 -2.16 -9.49 -10.53
C PHE A 123 -1.58 -9.86 -11.91
N THR A 124 -1.09 -11.08 -12.06
CA THR A 124 -0.95 -11.68 -13.38
C THR A 124 -2.18 -12.57 -13.59
N PRO A 125 -3.22 -12.10 -14.31
CA PRO A 125 -4.38 -12.94 -14.56
C PRO A 125 -3.94 -14.21 -15.31
N PRO A 126 -4.38 -15.40 -14.86
CA PRO A 126 -4.09 -16.62 -15.62
C PRO A 126 -4.71 -16.49 -17.01
N PRO A 127 -3.98 -16.84 -18.08
CA PRO A 127 -4.36 -16.53 -19.47
C PRO A 127 -5.68 -17.17 -19.96
N GLN A 128 -6.36 -17.97 -19.14
CA GLN A 128 -7.57 -18.71 -19.51
C GLN A 128 -8.81 -18.42 -18.64
N ALA A 129 -8.71 -17.58 -17.60
CA ALA A 129 -9.87 -17.22 -16.78
C ALA A 129 -10.51 -15.91 -17.27
N ALA A 130 -11.00 -15.91 -18.51
CA ALA A 130 -11.85 -14.85 -19.08
C ALA A 130 -13.28 -14.86 -18.50
N ALA A 131 -13.45 -15.21 -17.22
CA ALA A 131 -14.67 -14.87 -16.50
C ALA A 131 -14.57 -13.39 -16.17
N GLN A 132 -15.49 -12.60 -16.72
CA GLN A 132 -15.64 -11.16 -16.51
C GLN A 132 -15.71 -10.83 -15.01
N ARG A 133 -14.56 -10.76 -14.34
CA ARG A 133 -14.46 -10.11 -13.04
C ARG A 133 -14.57 -8.62 -13.35
N THR A 134 -15.76 -8.06 -13.10
CA THR A 134 -16.00 -6.62 -13.23
C THR A 134 -14.94 -5.89 -12.40
N ALA A 135 -14.36 -4.83 -12.96
CA ALA A 135 -13.31 -4.04 -12.33
C ALA A 135 -13.69 -3.64 -10.88
N THR A 136 -14.97 -3.42 -10.62
CA THR A 136 -15.54 -3.16 -9.30
C THR A 136 -15.38 -4.32 -8.32
N GLY A 137 -15.63 -5.56 -8.75
CA GLY A 137 -15.46 -6.75 -7.91
C GLY A 137 -13.99 -7.00 -7.56
N ILE A 138 -13.09 -6.74 -8.51
CA ILE A 138 -11.64 -6.83 -8.28
C ILE A 138 -11.20 -5.75 -7.27
N MET A 139 -11.60 -4.49 -7.46
CA MET A 139 -11.29 -3.41 -6.51
C MET A 139 -11.84 -3.67 -5.11
N THR A 140 -13.01 -4.31 -5.00
CA THR A 140 -13.61 -4.66 -3.70
C THR A 140 -12.75 -5.71 -2.96
N ILE A 141 -12.28 -6.74 -3.68
CA ILE A 141 -11.41 -7.79 -3.10
C ILE A 141 -10.05 -7.20 -2.69
N VAL A 142 -9.49 -6.30 -3.50
CA VAL A 142 -8.27 -5.56 -3.14
C VAL A 142 -8.49 -4.70 -1.90
N GLY A 143 -9.60 -3.98 -1.85
CA GLY A 143 -9.97 -3.16 -0.68
C GLY A 143 -10.08 -3.98 0.60
N GLU A 144 -10.75 -5.14 0.56
CA GLU A 144 -10.88 -6.03 1.71
C GLU A 144 -9.53 -6.63 2.16
N SER A 145 -8.65 -6.94 1.20
CA SER A 145 -7.32 -7.48 1.50
C SER A 145 -6.40 -6.44 2.13
N ASN A 146 -6.53 -5.18 1.69
CA ASN A 146 -5.77 -4.05 2.25
C ASN A 146 -6.16 -3.73 3.69
N ILE A 147 -7.42 -3.95 4.10
CA ILE A 147 -7.85 -3.69 5.50
C ILE A 147 -7.04 -4.52 6.50
N LYS A 148 -6.81 -5.80 6.22
CA LYS A 148 -6.02 -6.66 7.12
C LYS A 148 -4.55 -6.25 7.18
N PHE A 149 -4.02 -5.78 6.05
CA PHE A 149 -2.67 -5.25 5.99
C PHE A 149 -2.56 -3.91 6.74
N ASP A 150 -3.59 -3.07 6.64
CA ASP A 150 -3.70 -1.82 7.40
C ASP A 150 -3.75 -2.06 8.90
N ASP A 151 -4.49 -3.08 9.36
CA ASP A 151 -4.54 -3.42 10.79
C ASP A 151 -3.17 -3.91 11.30
N MET A 152 -2.42 -4.67 10.49
CA MET A 152 -1.04 -5.06 10.82
C MET A 152 -0.08 -3.85 10.83
N ILE A 153 -0.24 -2.92 9.88
CA ILE A 153 0.54 -1.67 9.85
C ILE A 153 0.23 -0.85 11.11
N ARG A 154 -1.05 -0.64 11.43
CA ARG A 154 -1.48 0.11 12.64
C ARG A 154 -0.88 -0.47 13.91
N ALA A 155 -0.92 -1.79 14.09
CA ALA A 155 -0.30 -2.42 15.24
C ALA A 155 1.20 -2.09 15.36
N LEU A 156 1.94 -2.09 14.24
CA LEU A 156 3.35 -1.68 14.22
C LEU A 156 3.53 -0.18 14.48
N GLN A 157 2.60 0.64 14.01
CA GLN A 157 2.62 2.08 14.15
C GLN A 157 2.41 2.53 15.58
N ASP A 158 1.43 1.95 16.29
CA ASP A 158 1.17 2.25 17.71
C ASP A 158 2.44 2.03 18.55
N ILE A 159 3.17 0.93 18.28
CA ILE A 159 4.43 0.62 18.95
C ILE A 159 5.55 1.59 18.54
N ASN A 160 5.55 2.05 17.29
CA ASN A 160 6.53 3.02 16.81
C ASN A 160 6.30 4.41 17.41
N GLU A 161 5.06 4.83 17.61
CA GLU A 161 4.73 6.08 18.31
C GLU A 161 5.30 6.05 19.73
N ASP A 162 5.07 4.95 20.46
CA ASP A 162 5.65 4.71 21.78
C ASP A 162 7.18 4.72 21.78
N LEU A 163 7.80 4.14 20.73
CA LEU A 163 9.25 4.13 20.55
C LEU A 163 9.79 5.55 20.29
N TYR A 164 9.15 6.33 19.41
CA TYR A 164 9.58 7.68 19.09
C TYR A 164 9.46 8.61 20.30
N ASP A 165 8.35 8.50 21.03
CA ASP A 165 8.16 9.14 22.33
C ASP A 165 9.33 8.86 23.28
N PHE A 166 9.73 7.60 23.37
CA PHE A 166 10.83 7.20 24.23
C PHE A 166 12.18 7.73 23.75
N ILE A 167 12.44 7.72 22.44
CA ILE A 167 13.66 8.30 21.85
C ILE A 167 13.75 9.80 22.17
N VAL A 168 12.63 10.52 22.06
CA VAL A 168 12.56 11.96 22.34
C VAL A 168 12.78 12.25 23.81
N GLN A 169 12.18 11.47 24.70
CA GLN A 169 12.44 11.57 26.14
C GLN A 169 13.92 11.28 26.46
N LEU A 170 14.48 10.24 25.86
CA LEU A 170 15.88 9.85 26.05
C LEU A 170 16.84 10.94 25.54
N ASN A 171 16.56 11.53 24.38
CA ASN A 171 17.31 12.68 23.89
C ASN A 171 17.12 13.91 24.78
N GLY A 172 15.90 14.16 25.27
CA GLY A 172 15.61 15.23 26.22
C GLY A 172 16.43 15.13 27.51
N ASP A 173 16.70 13.91 27.98
CA ASP A 173 17.50 13.67 29.18
C ASP A 173 19.02 13.70 28.91
N LEU A 174 19.46 13.04 27.83
CA LEU A 174 20.88 12.72 27.58
C LEU A 174 21.59 13.62 26.57
N ILE A 175 20.88 14.40 25.75
CA ILE A 175 21.55 15.26 24.76
C ILE A 175 22.33 16.38 25.47
N GLU A 176 23.51 16.68 24.93
CA GLU A 176 24.29 17.86 25.33
C GLU A 176 23.62 19.13 24.82
N ASP A 177 23.88 20.27 25.46
CA ASP A 177 23.16 21.53 25.18
C ASP A 177 23.35 22.04 23.74
N GLU A 178 24.42 21.64 23.05
CA GLU A 178 24.65 21.92 21.63
C GLU A 178 24.90 20.63 20.84
N PHE A 179 23.88 20.13 20.14
CA PHE A 179 24.03 19.07 19.15
C PHE A 179 24.05 19.66 17.74
N VAL A 180 25.14 19.42 17.01
CA VAL A 180 25.31 19.88 15.63
C VAL A 180 25.15 18.69 14.68
N PHE A 181 24.21 18.78 13.74
CA PHE A 181 23.99 17.75 12.73
C PHE A 181 23.93 18.35 11.33
N SER A 182 24.33 17.56 10.33
CA SER A 182 24.33 17.95 8.92
C SER A 182 23.00 17.58 8.25
N VAL A 183 22.34 18.55 7.62
CA VAL A 183 21.14 18.35 6.80
C VAL A 183 21.51 18.40 5.33
N THR A 184 21.20 17.34 4.59
CA THR A 184 21.59 17.16 3.18
C THR A 184 20.92 18.16 2.22
N ASP A 185 19.81 18.78 2.62
CA ASP A 185 18.97 19.67 1.80
C ASP A 185 19.30 21.17 1.90
N SER A 186 20.36 21.58 2.60
CA SER A 186 20.75 22.99 2.70
C SER A 186 22.15 23.24 2.12
N PRO A 187 22.25 23.72 0.86
CA PRO A 187 23.52 23.94 0.18
C PRO A 187 24.38 25.06 0.81
N ASP A 188 23.78 26.05 1.46
CA ASP A 188 24.52 27.20 2.04
C ASP A 188 24.91 27.03 3.52
N ASN A 189 24.19 26.20 4.27
CA ASN A 189 24.55 25.87 5.66
C ASN A 189 24.03 24.48 6.05
N PRO A 190 24.85 23.42 5.91
CA PRO A 190 24.44 22.07 6.22
C PRO A 190 24.33 21.86 7.74
N PHE A 191 25.02 22.64 8.56
CA PHE A 191 25.08 22.42 10.01
C PHE A 191 23.94 23.14 10.72
N ARG A 192 22.98 22.37 11.23
CA ARG A 192 21.95 22.87 12.13
C ARG A 192 22.32 22.55 13.57
N LYS A 193 22.13 23.53 14.45
CA LYS A 193 22.25 23.36 15.89
C LYS A 193 20.87 23.10 16.47
N ILE A 194 20.75 22.05 17.26
CA ILE A 194 19.57 21.78 18.08
C ILE A 194 19.98 21.89 19.55
N ASN A 195 19.18 22.62 20.32
CA ASN A 195 19.37 22.79 21.75
C ASN A 195 18.53 21.78 22.53
N LYS A 196 19.02 21.33 23.68
CA LYS A 196 18.28 20.47 24.62
C LYS A 196 16.86 20.96 24.92
N LYS A 197 16.69 22.29 25.07
CA LYS A 197 15.38 22.93 25.30
C LYS A 197 14.34 22.66 24.21
N THR A 198 14.76 22.36 22.98
CA THR A 198 13.83 22.04 21.90
C THR A 198 13.34 20.60 21.95
N TRP A 199 14.04 19.70 22.66
CA TRP A 199 13.60 18.31 22.91
C TRP A 199 12.74 18.17 24.17
N VAL A 200 12.81 19.15 25.09
CA VAL A 200 11.98 19.18 26.29
C VAL A 200 10.58 19.66 25.90
N GLY A 201 9.72 18.72 25.51
CA GLY A 201 8.33 18.97 25.14
C GLY A 201 7.52 17.68 25.09
N ASN A 202 6.19 17.81 25.24
CA ASN A 202 5.28 16.71 24.95
C ASN A 202 5.02 16.73 23.44
N PHE A 203 5.82 15.94 22.72
CA PHE A 203 5.58 15.70 21.30
C PHE A 203 4.42 14.70 21.17
N ASP A 204 3.59 14.92 20.17
CA ASP A 204 2.53 14.00 19.77
C ASP A 204 2.98 13.40 18.43
N PHE A 205 3.33 12.11 18.45
CA PHE A 205 3.74 11.41 17.24
C PHE A 205 2.52 10.72 16.64
N GLU A 206 2.18 11.10 15.42
CA GLU A 206 1.15 10.42 14.63
C GLU A 206 1.82 9.67 13.48
N SER A 207 1.66 8.35 13.44
CA SER A 207 2.18 7.53 12.36
C SER A 207 1.16 7.47 11.21
N VAL A 208 1.49 8.09 10.08
CA VAL A 208 0.54 8.28 8.96
C VAL A 208 0.63 7.21 7.86
N GLY A 209 1.37 6.12 8.09
CA GLY A 209 1.49 4.97 7.17
C GLY A 209 0.19 4.16 7.08
N ASN A 210 -0.38 4.04 5.89
CA ASN A 210 -1.47 3.10 5.60
C ASN A 210 -1.34 2.61 4.15
N SER A 211 -2.07 1.57 3.76
CA SER A 211 -2.08 1.00 2.40
C SER A 211 -2.45 2.02 1.31
N ILE A 212 -3.07 3.14 1.69
CA ILE A 212 -3.58 4.19 0.81
C ILE A 212 -2.50 5.24 0.53
N ASN A 213 -1.74 5.64 1.56
CA ASN A 213 -0.66 6.62 1.51
C ASN A 213 0.64 5.98 1.00
N ILE A 214 0.78 4.65 1.11
CA ILE A 214 1.88 3.91 0.49
C ILE A 214 1.61 3.74 -1.02
N ASN A 215 0.34 3.56 -1.42
CA ASN A 215 -0.04 3.46 -2.82
C ASN A 215 -0.34 4.85 -3.42
N ARG A 216 0.72 5.43 -3.98
CA ARG A 216 0.71 6.74 -4.62
C ARG A 216 -0.37 6.91 -5.70
N GLU A 217 -0.74 5.86 -6.43
CA GLU A 217 -1.79 5.94 -7.44
C GLU A 217 -3.18 6.12 -6.81
N ILE A 218 -3.44 5.41 -5.71
CA ILE A 218 -4.70 5.54 -4.96
C ILE A 218 -4.76 6.91 -4.27
N GLU A 219 -3.64 7.36 -3.69
CA GLU A 219 -3.50 8.69 -3.10
C GLU A 219 -3.83 9.79 -4.12
N GLN A 220 -3.22 9.73 -5.31
CA GLN A 220 -3.48 10.68 -6.40
C GLN A 220 -4.93 10.67 -6.87
N ASN A 221 -5.53 9.48 -7.00
CA ASN A 221 -6.94 9.36 -7.37
C ASN A 221 -7.86 9.98 -6.32
N ARG A 222 -7.62 9.74 -5.02
CA ARG A 222 -8.39 10.36 -3.93
C ARG A 222 -8.20 11.86 -3.88
N ALA A 223 -6.96 12.34 -3.98
CA ALA A 223 -6.67 13.77 -4.00
C ALA A 223 -7.34 14.47 -5.19
N THR A 224 -7.33 13.83 -6.36
CA THR A 224 -8.03 14.34 -7.56
C THR A 224 -9.55 14.41 -7.35
N VAL A 225 -10.15 13.37 -6.78
CA VAL A 225 -11.60 13.34 -6.50
C VAL A 225 -11.98 14.39 -5.44
N ALA A 226 -11.19 14.50 -4.36
CA ALA A 226 -11.40 15.49 -3.32
C ALA A 226 -11.28 16.91 -3.88
N TYR A 227 -10.25 17.17 -4.69
CA TYR A 227 -10.04 18.47 -5.33
C TYR A 227 -11.17 18.84 -6.30
N ARG A 228 -11.59 17.92 -7.18
CA ARG A 228 -12.73 18.14 -8.10
C ARG A 228 -14.02 18.42 -7.33
N THR A 229 -14.30 17.62 -6.30
CA THR A 229 -15.50 17.77 -5.47
C THR A 229 -15.50 19.11 -4.73
N ALA A 230 -14.33 19.53 -4.23
CA ALA A 230 -14.15 20.80 -3.56
C ALA A 230 -14.35 21.99 -4.51
N ILE A 231 -13.82 21.91 -5.75
CA ILE A 231 -14.08 22.91 -6.81
C ILE A 231 -15.57 23.00 -7.12
N ASP A 232 -16.23 21.88 -7.38
CA ASP A 232 -17.64 21.86 -7.80
C ASP A 232 -18.60 22.41 -6.73
N SER A 233 -18.18 22.28 -5.47
CA SER A 233 -18.90 22.72 -4.28
C SER A 233 -18.46 24.12 -3.80
N PHE A 234 -17.37 24.66 -4.33
CA PHE A 234 -16.85 25.97 -3.95
C PHE A 234 -17.87 27.07 -4.30
N GLY A 235 -18.22 27.90 -3.32
CA GLY A 235 -19.26 28.92 -3.47
C GLY A 235 -20.71 28.42 -3.34
N LYS A 236 -20.94 27.10 -3.33
CA LYS A 236 -22.26 26.49 -3.06
C LYS A 236 -22.37 25.99 -1.63
N ASN A 237 -21.30 25.43 -1.10
CA ASN A 237 -21.23 24.92 0.26
C ASN A 237 -20.51 25.92 1.18
N PRO A 238 -21.16 26.47 2.22
CA PRO A 238 -20.53 27.42 3.13
C PRO A 238 -19.38 26.82 3.96
N ALA A 239 -19.30 25.49 4.10
CA ALA A 239 -18.20 24.82 4.78
C ALA A 239 -16.88 24.84 3.98
N ILE A 240 -16.96 24.98 2.66
CA ILE A 240 -15.77 25.02 1.79
C ILE A 240 -15.33 26.47 1.65
N THR A 241 -14.59 26.92 2.67
CA THR A 241 -13.98 28.24 2.69
C THR A 241 -12.74 28.29 1.79
N PRO A 242 -12.26 29.49 1.41
CA PRO A 242 -10.99 29.63 0.68
C PRO A 242 -9.79 29.00 1.40
N ALA A 243 -9.80 28.94 2.74
CA ALA A 243 -8.78 28.27 3.53
C ALA A 243 -8.80 26.76 3.32
N VAL A 244 -9.99 26.14 3.32
CA VAL A 244 -10.16 24.71 3.04
C VAL A 244 -9.70 24.38 1.61
N MET A 245 -10.03 25.24 0.64
CA MET A 245 -9.55 25.05 -0.74
C MET A 245 -8.03 25.07 -0.84
N LEU A 246 -7.34 25.93 -0.10
CA LEU A 246 -5.87 25.96 -0.08
C LEU A 246 -5.29 24.65 0.45
N THR A 247 -5.81 24.16 1.58
CA THR A 247 -5.36 22.88 2.16
C THR A 247 -5.62 21.70 1.21
N VAL A 248 -6.79 21.65 0.55
CA VAL A 248 -7.11 20.59 -0.43
C VAL A 248 -6.18 20.69 -1.66
N THR A 249 -5.85 21.91 -2.08
CA THR A 249 -4.93 22.16 -3.21
C THR A 249 -3.49 21.77 -2.86
N GLU A 250 -3.06 22.04 -1.63
CA GLU A 250 -1.74 21.63 -1.11
C GLU A 250 -1.63 20.11 -1.06
N ASN A 251 -2.64 19.44 -0.51
CA ASN A 251 -2.71 17.97 -0.50
C ASN A 251 -2.70 17.38 -1.91
N PHE A 252 -3.38 18.02 -2.86
CA PHE A 252 -3.32 17.62 -4.27
C PHE A 252 -1.91 17.74 -4.85
N TYR A 253 -1.23 18.87 -4.67
CA TYR A 253 0.14 19.06 -5.15
C TYR A 253 1.14 18.10 -4.51
N ASN A 254 1.00 17.82 -3.21
CA ASN A 254 1.82 16.85 -2.50
C ASN A 254 1.63 15.43 -3.08
N SER A 255 0.40 15.02 -3.39
CA SER A 255 0.13 13.69 -3.98
C SER A 255 0.76 13.48 -5.38
N ILE A 256 1.00 14.55 -6.13
CA ILE A 256 1.63 14.51 -7.46
C ILE A 256 3.15 14.86 -7.46
N ASP A 257 3.81 14.83 -6.29
CA ASP A 257 5.21 15.23 -6.05
C ASP A 257 5.58 16.70 -6.31
N MET A 258 4.60 17.59 -6.42
CA MET A 258 4.88 19.00 -6.59
C MET A 258 5.17 19.68 -5.24
N ARG A 259 6.17 19.17 -4.50
CA ARG A 259 6.51 19.59 -3.12
C ARG A 259 7.06 21.01 -3.01
N ASN A 260 7.50 21.61 -4.11
CA ASN A 260 8.11 22.94 -4.14
C ASN A 260 7.13 24.04 -4.60
N VAL A 261 5.84 23.74 -4.74
CA VAL A 261 4.84 24.74 -5.12
C VAL A 261 4.44 25.52 -3.86
N LYS A 262 4.99 26.73 -3.71
CA LYS A 262 4.51 27.66 -2.70
C LYS A 262 3.16 28.21 -3.13
N LEU A 263 2.11 27.79 -2.45
CA LEU A 263 0.79 28.38 -2.62
C LEU A 263 0.79 29.81 -2.05
N PRO A 264 0.15 30.78 -2.73
CA PRO A 264 0.00 32.12 -2.20
C PRO A 264 -0.84 32.09 -0.92
N THR A 265 -0.45 32.88 0.05
CA THR A 265 -1.16 33.02 1.32
C THR A 265 -2.54 33.64 1.12
N LEU A 266 -3.47 33.43 2.06
CA LEU A 266 -4.80 34.05 2.01
C LEU A 266 -4.75 35.58 1.84
N GLN A 267 -3.74 36.22 2.44
CA GLN A 267 -3.54 37.67 2.35
C GLN A 267 -3.06 38.08 0.95
N GLU A 268 -2.14 37.32 0.34
CA GLU A 268 -1.67 37.56 -1.03
C GLU A 268 -2.79 37.36 -2.05
N ILE A 269 -3.64 36.35 -1.86
CA ILE A 269 -4.81 36.11 -2.72
C ILE A 269 -5.83 37.26 -2.59
N GLN A 270 -6.06 37.77 -1.38
CA GLN A 270 -6.93 38.93 -1.18
C GLN A 270 -6.36 40.20 -1.81
N GLN A 271 -5.05 40.42 -1.68
CA GLN A 271 -4.37 41.56 -2.31
C GLN A 271 -4.42 41.46 -3.84
N GLN A 272 -4.21 40.27 -4.42
CA GLN A 272 -4.37 40.05 -5.86
C GLN A 272 -5.80 40.33 -6.32
N ARG A 273 -6.83 39.85 -5.61
CA ARG A 273 -8.23 40.15 -5.96
C ARG A 273 -8.55 41.64 -5.92
N VAL A 274 -8.03 42.36 -4.91
CA VAL A 274 -8.22 43.81 -4.82
C VAL A 274 -7.53 44.53 -5.97
N GLN A 275 -6.33 44.09 -6.36
CA GLN A 275 -5.60 44.63 -7.51
C GLN A 275 -6.31 44.35 -8.84
N GLU A 276 -6.81 43.12 -9.04
CA GLU A 276 -7.58 42.73 -10.23
C GLU A 276 -8.89 43.51 -10.32
N MET A 277 -9.61 43.67 -9.22
CA MET A 277 -10.85 44.45 -9.17
C MET A 277 -10.58 45.93 -9.47
N ALA A 278 -9.50 46.50 -8.92
CA ALA A 278 -9.08 47.86 -9.23
C ALA A 278 -8.67 48.03 -10.70
N ALA A 279 -8.01 47.04 -11.30
CA ALA A 279 -7.66 47.05 -12.72
C ALA A 279 -8.91 46.97 -13.62
N ALA A 280 -9.86 46.09 -13.30
CA ALA A 280 -11.12 45.96 -14.03
C ALA A 280 -11.97 47.24 -13.97
N ILE A 281 -12.01 47.92 -12.83
CA ILE A 281 -12.70 49.21 -12.68
C ILE A 281 -12.05 50.27 -13.57
N ARG A 282 -10.70 50.36 -13.59
CA ARG A 282 -9.98 51.30 -14.45
C ARG A 282 -10.20 51.04 -15.94
N GLU A 283 -10.26 49.77 -16.35
CA GLU A 283 -10.59 49.41 -17.74
C GLU A 283 -12.03 49.76 -18.10
N ALA A 284 -12.99 49.52 -17.21
CA ALA A 284 -14.39 49.90 -17.43
C ALA A 284 -14.57 51.42 -17.53
N GLU A 285 -13.87 52.20 -16.71
CA GLU A 285 -13.86 53.67 -16.80
C GLU A 285 -13.25 54.15 -18.12
N ARG A 286 -12.18 53.50 -18.58
CA ARG A 286 -11.52 53.83 -19.85
C ARG A 286 -12.43 53.54 -21.05
N GLN A 287 -13.13 52.40 -21.05
CA GLN A 287 -14.11 52.07 -22.10
C GLN A 287 -15.31 53.02 -22.11
N ASN A 288 -15.79 53.47 -20.94
CA ASN A 288 -16.86 54.46 -20.85
C ASN A 288 -16.42 55.85 -21.36
N LEU A 289 -15.18 56.25 -21.09
CA LEU A 289 -14.60 57.48 -21.63
C LEU A 289 -14.47 57.43 -23.16
N GLU A 290 -14.01 56.31 -23.73
CA GLU A 290 -13.91 56.12 -25.18
C GLU A 290 -15.28 56.15 -25.87
N ARG A 291 -16.31 55.52 -25.28
CA ARG A 291 -17.70 55.62 -25.77
C ARG A 291 -18.26 57.04 -25.70
N SER A 292 -17.90 57.82 -24.69
CA SER A 292 -18.33 59.21 -24.55
C SER A 292 -17.67 60.18 -25.55
N GLN A 293 -16.45 59.87 -26.01
CA GLN A 293 -15.73 60.67 -27.00
C GLN A 293 -16.11 60.32 -28.45
N GLY A 294 -16.40 59.05 -28.75
CA GLY A 294 -16.87 58.63 -30.09
C GLY A 294 -18.25 59.18 -30.49
N GLY A 295 -19.12 59.51 -29.53
CA GLY A 295 -20.47 60.03 -29.79
C GLY A 295 -20.55 61.49 -30.23
N LYS A 296 -19.46 62.28 -30.12
CA LYS A 296 -19.47 63.71 -30.48
C LYS A 296 -18.96 64.03 -31.90
N ALA A 297 -18.50 63.05 -32.66
CA ALA A 297 -17.90 63.28 -33.99
C ALA A 297 -18.88 63.20 -35.18
N GLN A 298 -20.16 62.87 -34.98
CA GLN A 298 -21.12 62.68 -36.10
C GLN A 298 -22.26 63.72 -36.20
N GLN A 299 -22.32 64.75 -35.35
CA GLN A 299 -23.29 65.84 -35.50
C GLN A 299 -22.58 67.14 -35.93
N GLY A 300 -22.28 67.25 -37.23
CA GLY A 300 -21.59 68.43 -37.74
C GLY A 300 -21.43 68.48 -39.26
N GLN A 301 -22.45 68.13 -40.04
CA GLN A 301 -22.53 68.59 -41.43
C GLN A 301 -23.86 69.34 -41.64
N PRO A 302 -23.83 70.68 -41.77
CA PRO A 302 -25.00 71.46 -42.12
C PRO A 302 -25.29 71.33 -43.62
N GLN A 303 -26.54 71.00 -43.94
CA GLN A 303 -27.09 71.04 -45.29
C GLN A 303 -27.00 72.46 -45.87
N ARG A 304 -26.39 72.57 -47.05
CA ARG A 304 -26.72 73.55 -48.09
C ARG A 304 -26.52 72.91 -49.45
#